data_AF-A0A3D3RNI4-F1
#
_entry.id   AF-A0A3D3RNI4-F1
#
_cell.length_a   1.000
_cell.length_b   1.000
_cell.length_c   1.000
_cell.angle_alpha   90.00
_cell.angle_beta   90.00
_cell.angle_gamma   90.00
#
_symmetry.space_group_name_H-M   'P 1'
#
loop_
_entity.id
_entity.type
_entity.pdbx_description
1 polymer ?
#
loop_
_entity_poly.entity_id
_entity_poly.type
_entity_poly.pdbx_seq_one_letter_code
_entity_poly.pdbx_strand_id
1 'polypeptide(L)'
;MTILLLPVAGKMVQGVMGYHAIYPRKEGLGLFVGTVTKGRSFVCYFLGACFLAVGVGVISVIEKGDVNWLWQLQMSSWQFFGIGSGIGLIISVLLLGTAIWFRKYIERKIGGITGDVMGASSELCEMVFLLFLSAIFVR
;
A
#
# COMPACT_ATOMS: atom_id res chain seq x y z
N MET A 1 12.35 -0.14 -11.81
CA MET A 1 11.75 -1.44 -11.40
C MET A 1 10.58 -1.27 -10.42
N THR A 2 10.55 -0.18 -9.67
CA THR A 2 9.61 0.13 -8.58
C THR A 2 8.13 0.28 -8.99
N ILE A 3 7.86 0.62 -10.25
CA ILE A 3 6.51 0.73 -10.82
C ILE A 3 5.76 -0.63 -10.76
N LEU A 4 6.48 -1.76 -10.73
CA LEU A 4 5.86 -3.10 -10.66
C LEU A 4 5.13 -3.38 -9.34
N LEU A 5 5.46 -2.65 -8.26
CA LEU A 5 4.81 -2.81 -6.95
C LEU A 5 3.59 -1.91 -6.74
N LEU A 6 3.30 -1.00 -7.67
CA LEU A 6 2.13 -0.12 -7.61
C LEU A 6 0.81 -0.88 -7.44
N PRO A 7 0.48 -1.89 -8.28
CA PRO A 7 -0.79 -2.59 -8.12
C PRO A 7 -0.91 -3.28 -6.76
N VAL A 8 0.21 -3.70 -6.15
CA VAL A 8 0.22 -4.30 -4.81
C VAL A 8 -0.10 -3.22 -3.76
N ALA A 9 0.56 -2.06 -3.84
CA ALA A 9 0.36 -0.93 -2.94
C ALA A 9 -1.08 -0.38 -2.97
N GLY A 10 -1.70 -0.30 -4.17
CA GLY A 10 -3.07 0.16 -4.33
C GLY A 10 -4.10 -0.88 -3.88
N LYS A 11 -3.94 -2.15 -4.26
CA LYS A 11 -4.95 -3.19 -4.02
C LYS A 11 -4.98 -3.71 -2.59
N MET A 12 -3.86 -3.69 -1.87
CA MET A 12 -3.80 -4.18 -0.48
C MET A 12 -4.73 -3.42 0.48
N VAL A 13 -5.07 -2.18 0.13
CA VAL A 13 -5.87 -1.27 0.95
C VAL A 13 -7.38 -1.38 0.67
N GLN A 14 -7.78 -1.84 -0.52
CA GLN A 14 -9.18 -1.83 -0.96
C GLN A 14 -10.11 -2.63 -0.02
N GLY A 15 -9.64 -3.74 0.54
CA GLY A 15 -10.39 -4.52 1.52
C GLY A 15 -10.67 -3.78 2.83
N VAL A 16 -9.78 -2.86 3.24
CA VAL A 16 -9.95 -2.01 4.43
C VAL A 16 -10.94 -0.88 4.16
N MET A 17 -10.95 -0.36 2.93
CA MET A 17 -11.91 0.66 2.49
C MET A 17 -13.34 0.11 2.44
N GLY A 18 -13.54 -1.12 1.97
CA GLY A 18 -14.87 -1.74 1.87
C GLY A 18 -15.43 -2.37 3.14
N TYR A 19 -14.63 -2.44 4.20
CA TYR A 19 -15.03 -3.02 5.46
C TYR A 19 -16.08 -2.16 6.20
N HIS A 20 -17.31 -2.67 6.38
CA HIS A 20 -18.43 -1.91 7.02
C HIS A 20 -18.64 -0.50 6.44
N ALA A 21 -18.36 -0.32 5.15
CA ALA A 21 -18.57 0.96 4.51
C ALA A 21 -20.08 1.17 4.28
N ILE A 22 -20.57 2.36 4.62
CA ILE A 22 -21.96 2.75 4.35
C ILE A 22 -22.04 3.13 2.87
N TYR A 23 -22.86 2.42 2.10
CA TYR A 23 -23.09 2.75 0.70
C TYR A 23 -24.15 3.87 0.61
N PRO A 24 -23.86 5.02 -0.01
CA PRO A 24 -24.75 6.19 0.03
C PRO A 24 -25.98 6.07 -0.90
N ARG A 25 -26.02 5.09 -1.83
CA ARG A 25 -27.17 4.84 -2.72
C ARG A 25 -27.99 3.64 -2.25
N LYS A 26 -29.32 3.74 -2.33
CA LYS A 26 -30.25 2.66 -1.93
C LYS A 26 -30.33 1.49 -2.93
N GLU A 27 -29.93 1.70 -4.20
CA GLU A 27 -29.88 0.65 -5.23
C GLU A 27 -28.61 0.76 -6.10
N GLY A 28 -28.06 -0.39 -6.49
CA GLY A 28 -26.87 -0.52 -7.34
C GLY A 28 -25.92 -1.65 -6.88
N LEU A 29 -24.76 -1.77 -7.55
CA LEU A 29 -23.65 -2.72 -7.32
C LEU A 29 -22.99 -2.62 -5.91
N GLY A 30 -23.70 -2.16 -4.89
CA GLY A 30 -23.27 -2.10 -3.49
C GLY A 30 -23.16 -3.47 -2.81
N LEU A 31 -23.29 -4.58 -3.55
CA LEU A 31 -23.25 -5.96 -3.02
C LEU A 31 -21.89 -6.30 -2.37
N PHE A 32 -20.81 -5.61 -2.77
CA PHE A 32 -19.46 -5.79 -2.22
C PHE A 32 -19.10 -4.79 -1.11
N VAL A 33 -19.84 -3.69 -0.98
CA VAL A 33 -19.56 -2.61 -0.03
C VAL A 33 -20.31 -2.91 1.26
N GLY A 34 -19.59 -3.29 2.32
CA GLY A 34 -20.18 -3.62 3.62
C GLY A 34 -20.40 -5.11 3.91
N THR A 35 -20.26 -6.00 2.92
CA THR A 35 -20.31 -7.47 3.12
C THR A 35 -18.96 -8.08 3.52
N VAL A 36 -17.89 -7.29 3.50
CA VAL A 36 -16.53 -7.76 3.80
C VAL A 36 -16.36 -7.96 5.31
N THR A 37 -16.03 -9.19 5.69
CA THR A 37 -15.72 -9.57 7.08
C THR A 37 -14.38 -8.99 7.54
N LYS A 38 -14.31 -8.54 8.81
CA LYS A 38 -13.07 -8.08 9.48
C LYS A 38 -11.85 -8.95 9.16
N GLY A 39 -12.01 -10.28 9.31
CA GLY A 39 -10.94 -11.24 9.10
C GLY A 39 -10.42 -11.28 7.66
N ARG A 40 -11.30 -11.15 6.66
CA ARG A 40 -10.90 -11.18 5.25
C ARG A 40 -10.14 -9.91 4.86
N SER A 41 -10.62 -8.73 5.29
CA SER A 41 -9.90 -7.46 5.08
C SER A 41 -8.51 -7.49 5.72
N PHE A 42 -8.40 -8.02 6.94
CA PHE A 42 -7.12 -8.12 7.64
C PHE A 42 -6.15 -9.09 6.96
N VAL A 43 -6.63 -10.26 6.52
CA VAL A 43 -5.81 -11.24 5.79
C VAL A 43 -5.31 -10.65 4.46
N CYS A 44 -6.17 -9.97 3.70
CA CYS A 44 -5.78 -9.31 2.45
C CYS A 44 -4.73 -8.23 2.68
N TYR A 45 -4.90 -7.40 3.72
CA TYR A 45 -3.91 -6.39 4.08
C TYR A 45 -2.57 -7.03 4.48
N PHE A 46 -2.62 -8.05 5.34
CA PHE A 46 -1.42 -8.74 5.82
C PHE A 46 -0.64 -9.40 4.68
N LEU A 47 -1.33 -10.13 3.80
CA LEU A 47 -0.70 -10.72 2.61
C LEU A 47 -0.11 -9.63 1.70
N GLY A 48 -0.86 -8.56 1.44
CA GLY A 48 -0.38 -7.42 0.66
C GLY A 48 0.86 -6.76 1.26
N ALA A 49 0.90 -6.59 2.58
CA ALA A 49 2.04 -6.04 3.30
C ALA A 49 3.28 -6.96 3.21
N CYS A 50 3.10 -8.28 3.32
CA CYS A 50 4.18 -9.24 3.10
C CYS A 50 4.73 -9.17 1.67
N PHE A 51 3.85 -9.12 0.66
CA PHE A 51 4.26 -8.98 -0.75
C PHE A 51 5.01 -7.66 -1.00
N LEU A 52 4.55 -6.56 -0.40
CA LEU A 52 5.18 -5.26 -0.55
C LEU A 52 6.55 -5.23 0.15
N ALA A 53 6.67 -5.80 1.35
CA ALA A 53 7.95 -5.92 2.06
C ALA A 53 8.98 -6.75 1.27
N VAL A 54 8.59 -7.94 0.81
CA VAL A 54 9.48 -8.79 -0.01
C VAL A 54 9.84 -8.07 -1.31
N GLY A 55 8.87 -7.44 -1.98
CA GLY A 55 9.07 -6.70 -3.21
C GLY A 55 10.10 -5.58 -3.07
N VAL A 56 9.95 -4.71 -2.06
CA VAL A 56 10.89 -3.62 -1.79
C VAL A 56 12.26 -4.18 -1.40
N GLY A 57 12.32 -5.28 -0.64
CA GLY A 57 13.56 -5.98 -0.30
C GLY A 57 14.32 -6.48 -1.54
N VAL A 58 13.63 -7.10 -2.50
CA VAL A 58 14.24 -7.58 -3.75
C VAL A 58 14.75 -6.41 -4.60
N ILE A 59 13.95 -5.35 -4.75
CA ILE A 59 14.37 -4.15 -5.49
C ILE A 59 15.62 -3.53 -4.86
N SER A 60 15.66 -3.45 -3.53
CA SER A 60 16.82 -2.93 -2.79
C SER A 60 18.10 -3.73 -3.02
N VAL A 61 18.00 -5.05 -3.26
CA VAL A 61 19.15 -5.89 -3.61
C VAL A 61 19.59 -5.69 -5.05
N ILE A 62 18.65 -5.51 -5.99
CA ILE A 62 18.93 -5.28 -7.40
C ILE A 62 19.56 -3.89 -7.61
N GLU A 63 19.06 -2.89 -6.89
CA GLU A 63 19.51 -1.50 -6.98
C GLU A 63 20.75 -1.21 -6.11
N LYS A 64 21.38 -2.26 -5.54
CA LYS A 64 22.67 -2.15 -4.82
C LYS A 64 23.75 -1.39 -5.58
N GLY A 65 23.74 -1.49 -6.91
CA GLY A 65 24.75 -0.92 -7.79
C GLY A 65 24.91 0.60 -7.71
N ASP A 66 23.85 1.31 -7.30
CA ASP A 66 23.83 2.78 -7.21
C ASP A 66 24.33 3.31 -5.85
N VAL A 67 24.44 2.42 -4.86
CA VAL A 67 24.88 2.77 -3.51
C VAL A 67 26.41 2.89 -3.49
N ASN A 68 26.93 3.92 -2.81
CA ASN A 68 28.37 4.16 -2.59
C ASN A 68 29.19 2.87 -2.49
N TRP A 69 30.22 2.74 -3.33
CA TRP A 69 31.08 1.56 -3.47
C TRP A 69 31.67 1.03 -2.15
N LEU A 70 31.89 1.92 -1.16
CA LEU A 70 32.35 1.56 0.20
C LEU A 70 31.31 0.73 0.98
N TRP A 71 30.02 1.05 0.85
CA TRP A 71 28.94 0.30 1.51
C TRP A 71 28.67 -1.03 0.81
N GLN A 72 28.90 -1.10 -0.51
CA GLN A 72 28.78 -2.35 -1.28
C GLN A 72 29.76 -3.43 -0.79
N LEU A 73 30.99 -3.04 -0.42
CA LEU A 73 32.03 -3.97 0.01
C LEU A 73 31.82 -4.53 1.42
N GLN A 74 31.10 -3.79 2.28
CA GLN A 74 30.95 -4.16 3.69
C GLN A 74 29.65 -4.90 4.01
N MET A 75 28.60 -4.78 3.18
CA MET A 75 27.27 -5.31 3.49
C MET A 75 26.83 -6.48 2.60
N SER A 76 26.42 -7.57 3.24
CA SER A 76 25.89 -8.77 2.58
C SER A 76 24.54 -8.50 1.91
N SER A 77 24.21 -9.27 0.85
CA SER A 77 22.90 -9.21 0.17
C SER A 77 21.71 -9.48 1.08
N TRP A 78 21.91 -10.29 2.11
CA TRP A 78 20.89 -10.53 3.14
C TRP A 78 20.58 -9.30 3.99
N GLN A 79 21.56 -8.43 4.23
CA GLN A 79 21.36 -7.22 5.04
C GLN A 79 20.64 -6.13 4.25
N PHE A 80 20.95 -5.97 2.95
CA PHE A 80 20.22 -5.08 2.05
C PHE A 80 18.76 -5.52 1.87
N PHE A 81 18.52 -6.83 1.72
CA PHE A 81 17.17 -7.36 1.69
C PHE A 81 16.41 -7.07 2.98
N GLY A 82 17.06 -7.25 4.14
CA GLY A 82 16.47 -6.95 5.45
C GLY A 82 16.07 -5.49 5.61
N ILE A 83 16.93 -4.55 5.22
CA ILE A 83 16.64 -3.11 5.29
C ILE A 83 15.50 -2.74 4.34
N GLY A 84 15.55 -3.19 3.08
CA GLY A 84 14.49 -2.94 2.10
C GLY A 84 13.14 -3.52 2.53
N SER A 85 13.14 -4.73 3.09
CA SER A 85 11.93 -5.36 3.63
C SER A 85 11.35 -4.58 4.83
N GLY A 86 12.22 -4.08 5.72
CA GLY A 86 11.81 -3.21 6.81
C GLY A 86 11.18 -1.90 6.33
N ILE A 87 11.76 -1.26 5.32
CA ILE A 87 11.19 -0.07 4.67
C ILE A 87 9.81 -0.39 4.06
N GLY A 88 9.68 -1.53 3.38
CA GLY A 88 8.39 -1.97 2.82
C GLY A 88 7.30 -2.15 3.89
N LEU A 89 7.64 -2.68 5.08
CA LEU A 89 6.69 -2.75 6.20
C LEU A 89 6.27 -1.36 6.70
N ILE A 90 7.22 -0.43 6.85
CA ILE A 90 6.91 0.95 7.28
C ILE A 90 5.96 1.62 6.27
N ILE A 91 6.24 1.47 4.99
CA ILE A 91 5.39 1.97 3.90
C ILE A 91 3.99 1.34 3.98
N SER A 92 3.89 0.04 4.23
CA SER A 92 2.59 -0.65 4.34
C SER A 92 1.70 -0.10 5.45
N VAL A 93 2.30 0.34 6.57
CA VAL A 93 1.59 0.98 7.70
C VAL A 93 1.16 2.40 7.31
N LEU A 94 2.04 3.14 6.63
CA LEU A 94 1.74 4.48 6.12
C LEU A 94 0.54 4.46 5.16
N LEU A 95 0.52 3.52 4.21
CA LEU A 95 -0.58 3.36 3.24
C LEU A 95 -1.91 2.99 3.91
N LEU A 96 -1.87 2.17 4.96
CA LEU A 96 -3.07 1.88 5.75
C LEU A 96 -3.57 3.14 6.48
N GLY A 97 -2.66 3.95 7.02
CA GLY A 97 -2.97 5.21 7.66
C GLY A 97 -3.64 6.20 6.70
N THR A 98 -3.08 6.41 5.51
CA THR A 98 -3.63 7.32 4.50
C THR A 98 -5.01 6.87 4.03
N ALA A 99 -5.22 5.56 3.87
CA ALA A 99 -6.51 5.00 3.49
C ALA A 99 -7.61 5.21 4.53
N ILE A 100 -7.32 4.91 5.81
CA ILE A 100 -8.28 5.11 6.90
C ILE A 100 -8.62 6.60 7.04
N TRP A 101 -7.62 7.47 6.88
CA TRP A 101 -7.82 8.91 6.90
C TRP A 101 -8.72 9.38 5.74
N PHE A 102 -8.42 8.95 4.52
CA PHE A 102 -9.21 9.27 3.32
C PHE A 102 -10.65 8.77 3.44
N ARG A 103 -10.84 7.54 3.92
CA ARG A 103 -12.16 6.98 4.23
C ARG A 103 -12.95 7.87 5.18
N LYS A 104 -12.38 8.21 6.35
CA LYS A 104 -13.05 9.04 7.35
C LYS A 104 -13.39 10.42 6.81
N TYR A 105 -12.53 10.98 5.96
CA TYR A 105 -12.77 12.27 5.30
C TYR A 105 -13.97 12.20 4.36
N ILE A 106 -14.06 11.17 3.51
CA ILE A 106 -15.16 11.01 2.55
C ILE A 106 -16.47 10.64 3.25
N GLU A 107 -16.45 9.75 4.24
CA GLU A 107 -17.65 9.40 5.02
C GLU A 107 -18.28 10.64 5.67
N ARG A 108 -17.46 11.58 6.18
CA ARG A 108 -17.94 12.85 6.75
C ARG A 108 -18.49 13.83 5.71
N LYS A 109 -17.97 13.82 4.47
CA LYS A 109 -18.36 14.76 3.42
C LYS A 109 -19.56 14.29 2.60
N ILE A 110 -19.62 13.00 2.27
CA ILE A 110 -20.55 12.44 1.26
C ILE A 110 -21.54 11.45 1.91
N GLY A 111 -21.31 11.06 3.17
CA GLY A 111 -22.20 10.15 3.91
C GLY A 111 -22.05 8.67 3.55
N GLY A 112 -21.03 8.31 2.76
CA GLY A 112 -20.75 6.92 2.41
C GLY A 112 -19.60 6.76 1.42
N ILE A 113 -19.27 5.51 1.09
CA ILE A 113 -18.22 5.13 0.15
C ILE A 113 -18.86 4.47 -1.09
N THR A 114 -18.49 4.94 -2.28
CA THR A 114 -18.86 4.31 -3.56
C THR A 114 -17.67 3.57 -4.18
N GLY A 115 -17.90 2.79 -5.23
CA GLY A 115 -16.83 2.13 -5.98
C GLY A 115 -15.79 3.13 -6.52
N ASP A 116 -16.23 4.30 -6.98
CA ASP A 116 -15.34 5.36 -7.47
C ASP A 116 -14.43 5.91 -6.37
N VAL A 117 -14.95 6.06 -5.15
CA VAL A 117 -14.17 6.48 -3.98
C VAL A 117 -13.13 5.43 -3.59
N MET A 118 -13.46 4.13 -3.71
CA MET A 118 -12.48 3.06 -3.49
C MET A 118 -11.38 3.06 -4.56
N GLY A 119 -11.74 3.29 -5.82
CA GLY A 119 -10.79 3.45 -6.92
C GLY A 119 -9.84 4.63 -6.68
N ALA A 120 -10.39 5.79 -6.36
CA ALA A 120 -9.62 6.99 -6.01
C ALA A 120 -8.71 6.77 -4.80
N SER A 121 -9.17 5.99 -3.80
CA SER A 121 -8.34 5.64 -2.65
C SER A 121 -7.14 4.76 -3.03
N SER A 122 -7.30 3.80 -3.95
CA SER A 122 -6.17 3.00 -4.43
C SER A 122 -5.16 3.82 -5.21
N GLU A 123 -5.63 4.70 -6.10
CA GLU A 123 -4.75 5.62 -6.85
C GLU A 123 -4.00 6.57 -5.90
N LEU A 124 -4.67 7.09 -4.87
CA LEU A 124 -4.03 7.92 -3.84
C LEU A 124 -2.93 7.15 -3.09
N CYS A 125 -3.17 5.88 -2.75
CA CYS A 125 -2.16 5.04 -2.11
C CYS A 125 -0.96 4.77 -3.04
N GLU A 126 -1.20 4.55 -4.33
CA GLU A 126 -0.14 4.40 -5.34
C GLU A 126 0.71 5.67 -5.47
N MET A 127 0.08 6.85 -5.47
CA MET A 127 0.80 8.14 -5.52
C MET A 127 1.64 8.39 -4.27
N VAL A 128 1.10 8.10 -3.08
CA VAL A 128 1.85 8.21 -1.82
C VAL A 128 3.03 7.23 -1.79
N PHE A 129 2.83 6.01 -2.29
CA PHE A 129 3.88 5.00 -2.43
C PHE A 129 5.02 5.48 -3.35
N LEU A 130 4.68 6.02 -4.52
CA LEU A 130 5.65 6.58 -5.46
C LEU A 130 6.43 7.75 -4.86
N LEU A 131 5.76 8.66 -4.16
CA LEU A 131 6.40 9.82 -3.54
C LEU A 131 7.41 9.39 -2.47
N PHE A 132 7.07 8.40 -1.66
CA PHE A 132 7.99 7.86 -0.65
C PHE A 132 9.20 7.17 -1.28
N LEU A 133 8.99 6.36 -2.31
CA LEU A 133 10.09 5.68 -2.97
C LEU A 133 10.97 6.63 -3.76
N SER A 134 10.40 7.63 -4.43
CA SER A 134 11.20 8.63 -5.14
C SER A 134 12.05 9.44 -4.16
N ALA A 135 11.53 9.79 -2.98
CA ALA A 135 12.31 10.45 -1.94
C ALA A 135 13.49 9.61 -1.41
N ILE A 136 13.39 8.27 -1.49
CA ILE A 136 14.44 7.35 -1.04
C ILE A 136 15.47 7.06 -2.14
N PHE A 137 15.01 6.87 -3.38
CA PHE A 137 15.84 6.38 -4.49
C PHE A 137 16.32 7.47 -5.48
N VAL A 138 15.71 8.65 -5.55
CA VAL A 138 16.14 9.73 -6.47
C VAL A 138 17.25 10.58 -5.83
N ARG A 139 18.32 9.93 -5.36
CA ARG A 139 19.55 10.62 -4.95
C ARG A 139 20.66 10.40 -5.95
#